data_AF-A0A967THP6-F1
#
_entry.id   AF-A0A967THP6-F1
#
_cell.length_a   1.000
_cell.length_b   1.000
_cell.length_c   1.000
_cell.angle_alpha   90.00
_cell.angle_beta   90.00
_cell.angle_gamma   90.00
#
_symmetry.space_group_name_H-M   'P 1'
#
loop_
_entity.id
_entity.type
_entity.pdbx_description
1 polymer ?
#
loop_
_entity_poly.entity_id
_entity_poly.type
_entity_poly.pdbx_seq_one_letter_code
_entity_poly.pdbx_strand_id
1 'polypeptide(L)' 'PIAVAPTDPDVLYVGSQHLWRSGDDGKTWEKISPDLTRAEPGTLDDSGGPIVKDQDGPEIYATLYTIAPSPH' A
#
# COMPACT_ATOMS: atom_id res chain seq x y z
N PRO A 1 -3.61 -2.93 3.52
CA PRO A 1 -3.96 -3.00 4.97
C PRO A 1 -4.58 -1.66 5.39
N ILE A 2 -5.42 -1.67 6.41
CA ILE A 2 -6.01 -0.48 7.03
C ILE A 2 -5.88 -0.58 8.55
N ALA A 3 -5.58 0.53 9.21
CA ALA A 3 -5.47 0.62 10.67
C ALA A 3 -6.05 1.94 11.17
N VAL A 4 -6.74 1.91 12.30
CA VAL A 4 -7.19 3.11 13.02
C VAL A 4 -6.12 3.48 14.04
N ALA A 5 -5.85 4.76 14.25
CA ALA A 5 -4.89 5.16 15.27
C ALA A 5 -5.43 4.82 16.67
N PRO A 6 -4.60 4.24 17.55
CA PRO A 6 -5.00 3.89 18.91
C PRO A 6 -5.23 5.13 19.81
N THR A 7 -4.65 6.27 19.45
CA THR A 7 -4.72 7.53 20.22
C THR A 7 -5.83 8.47 19.72
N ASP A 8 -6.32 8.28 18.50
CA ASP A 8 -7.30 9.15 17.85
C ASP A 8 -8.16 8.35 16.84
N PRO A 9 -9.45 8.11 17.12
CA PRO A 9 -10.31 7.32 16.26
C PRO A 9 -10.62 7.99 14.91
N ASP A 10 -10.42 9.32 14.78
CA ASP A 10 -10.63 10.04 13.52
C ASP A 10 -9.44 9.87 12.56
N VAL A 11 -8.33 9.30 13.03
CA VAL A 11 -7.12 9.08 12.26
C VAL A 11 -7.07 7.66 11.70
N LEU A 12 -7.02 7.56 10.38
CA LEU A 12 -6.91 6.30 9.64
C LEU A 12 -5.58 6.21 8.89
N TYR A 13 -5.03 5.01 8.82
CA TYR A 13 -3.87 4.66 8.02
C TYR A 13 -4.22 3.60 7.00
N VAL A 14 -3.81 3.81 5.75
CA VAL A 14 -4.00 2.84 4.66
C VAL A 14 -2.67 2.61 3.95
N GLY A 15 -2.40 1.34 3.62
CA GLY A 15 -1.17 0.93 2.93
C GLY A 15 -1.41 0.52 1.49
N SER A 16 -0.69 1.17 0.57
CA SER A 16 -0.42 0.74 -0.81
C SER A 16 1.09 0.50 -0.95
N GLN A 17 1.72 0.83 -2.09
CA GLN A 17 3.18 1.03 -2.13
C GLN A 17 3.65 2.20 -1.23
N HIS A 18 2.72 3.06 -0.81
CA HIS A 18 2.93 4.12 0.15
C HIS A 18 2.02 3.93 1.38
N LEU A 19 2.44 4.49 2.50
CA LEU A 19 1.59 4.76 3.65
C LEU A 19 0.82 6.08 3.45
N TRP A 20 -0.49 6.00 3.64
CA TRP A 20 -1.42 7.11 3.59
C TRP A 20 -2.02 7.34 4.98
N ARG A 21 -2.29 8.59 5.30
CA ARG A 21 -2.97 9.02 6.53
C ARG A 21 -4.20 9.85 6.17
N SER A 22 -5.31 9.59 6.83
CA SER A 22 -6.47 10.49 6.90
C SER A 22 -6.66 10.94 8.34
N GLY A 23 -7.10 12.18 8.53
CA GLY A 23 -7.51 12.72 9.83
C GLY A 23 -8.96 13.21 9.85
N ASP A 24 -9.76 12.74 8.91
CA ASP A 24 -11.14 13.16 8.68
C ASP A 24 -12.06 11.98 8.32
N ASP A 25 -11.84 10.84 8.97
CA ASP A 25 -12.61 9.60 8.79
C ASP A 25 -12.56 9.06 7.34
N GLY A 26 -11.41 9.22 6.69
CA GLY A 26 -11.15 8.67 5.35
C GLY A 26 -11.67 9.53 4.20
N LYS A 27 -12.10 10.77 4.46
CA LYS A 27 -12.61 11.68 3.40
C LYS A 27 -11.48 12.27 2.57
N THR A 28 -10.35 12.61 3.19
CA THR A 28 -9.13 13.05 2.52
C THR A 28 -7.92 12.25 2.98
N TRP A 29 -6.96 12.11 2.07
CA TRP A 29 -5.78 11.27 2.26
C TRP A 29 -4.51 12.04 1.94
N GLU A 30 -3.55 11.98 2.85
CA GLU A 30 -2.21 12.50 2.70
C GLU A 30 -1.21 11.35 2.59
N LYS A 31 -0.28 11.45 1.64
CA LYS A 31 0.84 10.52 1.49
C LYS A 31 1.94 10.89 2.51
N ILE A 32 2.22 9.99 3.44
CA ILE A 32 3.16 10.25 4.56
C ILE A 32 4.45 9.43 4.47
N SER A 33 4.73 8.79 3.33
CA SER A 33 5.94 7.98 3.15
C SER A 33 6.45 8.01 1.70
N PRO A 34 7.74 7.74 1.46
CA PRO A 34 8.24 7.34 0.14
C PRO A 34 7.69 5.96 -0.27
N ASP A 35 8.00 5.48 -1.47
CA ASP A 35 7.66 4.10 -1.84
C ASP A 35 8.39 3.15 -0.87
N LEU A 36 7.62 2.36 -0.13
CA LEU A 36 8.13 1.44 0.89
C LEU A 36 8.26 0.01 0.38
N THR A 37 8.10 -0.20 -0.92
CA THR A 37 8.19 -1.51 -1.55
C THR A 37 9.56 -1.71 -2.17
N ARG A 38 9.90 -2.96 -2.48
CA ARG A 38 11.15 -3.27 -3.18
C ARG A 38 11.15 -2.75 -4.62
N ALA A 39 9.96 -2.51 -5.20
CA ALA A 39 9.71 -1.88 -6.51
C ALA A 39 10.76 -2.20 -7.59
N GLU A 40 11.18 -3.46 -7.71
CA GLU A 40 12.16 -3.86 -8.72
C GLU A 40 11.47 -3.76 -10.09
N PRO A 41 11.94 -2.90 -11.02
CA PRO A 41 11.22 -2.65 -12.27
C PRO A 41 10.99 -3.92 -13.09
N GLY A 42 11.96 -4.85 -13.08
CA GLY A 42 11.87 -6.12 -13.82
C GLY A 42 10.93 -7.17 -13.21
N THR A 43 10.28 -6.88 -12.07
CA THR A 43 9.22 -7.74 -11.50
C THR A 43 7.81 -7.16 -11.70
N LEU A 44 7.69 -6.02 -12.38
CA LEU A 44 6.42 -5.32 -12.61
C LEU A 44 6.00 -5.32 -14.10
N ASP A 45 6.79 -5.97 -14.96
CA ASP A 45 6.47 -6.19 -16.37
C ASP A 45 5.44 -7.32 -16.57
N ASP A 46 4.78 -7.34 -17.73
CA ASP A 46 3.80 -8.37 -18.09
C ASP A 46 4.41 -9.78 -17.95
N SER A 47 3.76 -10.62 -17.15
CA SER A 47 4.12 -12.04 -17.04
C SER A 47 3.54 -12.81 -18.22
N GLY A 48 4.33 -13.74 -18.75
CA GLY A 48 4.01 -14.49 -19.96
C GLY A 48 4.71 -13.95 -21.22
N GLY A 49 5.34 -14.86 -21.97
CA GLY A 49 6.01 -14.52 -23.22
C GLY A 49 5.04 -14.01 -24.31
N PRO A 50 5.54 -13.67 -25.52
CA PRO A 50 4.80 -12.95 -26.56
C PRO A 50 3.50 -13.61 -27.10
N ILE A 51 3.12 -14.79 -26.63
CA ILE A 51 1.98 -15.59 -27.11
C ILE A 51 0.85 -15.75 -26.07
N VAL A 52 1.16 -15.72 -24.78
CA VAL A 52 0.17 -15.83 -23.68
C VAL A 52 0.59 -14.84 -22.61
N LYS A 53 -0.16 -13.73 -22.52
CA LYS A 53 -0.08 -12.81 -21.39
C LYS A 53 -0.86 -13.43 -20.25
N ASP A 54 -0.17 -13.79 -19.18
CA ASP A 54 -0.75 -14.43 -18.00
C ASP A 54 -0.56 -13.46 -16.84
N GLN A 55 -1.37 -12.41 -16.82
CA GLN A 55 -1.32 -11.40 -15.77
C GLN A 55 -2.39 -11.71 -14.73
N ASP A 56 -2.15 -12.72 -13.91
CA ASP A 56 -3.12 -13.18 -12.90
C ASP A 56 -3.12 -12.29 -11.64
N GLY A 57 -2.28 -11.26 -11.60
CA GLY A 57 -2.13 -10.34 -10.47
C GLY A 57 -1.17 -10.71 -9.33
N PRO A 58 -0.63 -11.95 -9.17
CA PRO A 58 0.35 -12.20 -8.13
C PRO A 58 1.67 -11.46 -8.41
N GLU A 59 2.09 -11.19 -9.65
CA GLU A 59 3.40 -10.54 -9.88
C GLU A 59 3.50 -9.08 -9.36
N ILE A 60 2.38 -8.41 -9.06
CA ILE A 60 2.34 -7.03 -8.56
C ILE A 60 2.38 -7.01 -7.02
N TYR A 61 3.55 -7.27 -6.42
CA TYR A 61 3.73 -7.25 -4.95
C TYR A 61 4.29 -5.95 -4.38
N ALA A 62 3.87 -4.81 -4.93
CA ALA A 62 4.24 -3.50 -4.41
C ALA A 62 3.15 -2.94 -3.48
N THR A 63 2.76 -3.68 -2.44
CA THR A 63 1.88 -3.13 -1.40
C THR A 63 2.36 -3.49 0.00
N LEU A 64 2.21 -2.57 0.94
CA LEU A 64 2.41 -2.84 2.35
C LEU A 64 1.43 -3.93 2.80
N TYR A 65 1.88 -4.92 3.56
CA TYR A 65 1.03 -6.01 4.04
C TYR A 65 0.48 -5.77 5.45
N THR A 66 1.21 -5.03 6.29
CA THR A 66 0.82 -4.75 7.66
C THR A 66 1.13 -3.30 8.04
N ILE A 67 0.30 -2.73 8.92
CA ILE A 67 0.49 -1.41 9.52
C ILE A 67 0.19 -1.57 11.01
N ALA A 68 1.12 -1.17 11.87
CA ALA A 68 0.97 -1.18 13.32
C ALA A 68 1.27 0.22 13.88
N PRO A 69 0.24 1.06 14.08
CA PRO A 69 0.43 2.38 14.68
C PRO A 69 0.89 2.26 16.15
N SER A 70 1.77 3.17 16.57
CA SER A 70 2.23 3.26 17.96
C SER A 70 1.07 3.67 18.90
N PRO A 71 0.97 3.10 20.12
CA PRO A 71 -0.01 3.50 21.13
C PRO A 71 0.39 4.76 21.94
N HIS A 72 1.57 5.32 21.68
CA HIS A 72 2.14 6.48 22.37
C HIS A 72 2.10 7.74 21.54
#